data_AF-A0A182SNF9-F1
#
_entry.id   AF-A0A182SNF9-F1
#
_cell.length_a   1.000
_cell.length_b   1.000
_cell.length_c   1.000
_cell.angle_alpha   90.00
_cell.angle_beta   90.00
_cell.angle_gamma   90.00
#
_symmetry.space_group_name_H-M   'P 1'
#
loop_
_entity.id
_entity.type
_entity.pdbx_description
1 polymer ?
#
loop_
_entity_poly.entity_id
_entity_poly.type
_entity_poly.pdbx_seq_one_letter_code
_entity_poly.pdbx_strand_id
1 'polypeptide(L)'
;MGQRDTEFIDGIYFNNLKQLSGISNTQGRQLDLIFGNSAVALDRCPVLRAPLPLVDEDSYHPAIEMTIPITPDPLVRPSLTSVSRELNFRKLDRVKFDRLINENDWSFLVSCPTIDVAVTKFTSVTT
;
A
#
# COMPACT_ATOMS: atom_id res chain seq x y z
N MET A 1 -8.93 -15.27 -17.55
CA MET A 1 -7.80 -14.34 -17.69
C MET A 1 -8.26 -13.02 -17.09
N GLY A 2 -7.69 -12.61 -15.95
CA GLY A 2 -8.11 -11.38 -15.26
C GLY A 2 -7.77 -10.14 -16.09
N GLN A 3 -8.66 -9.15 -16.04
CA GLN A 3 -8.44 -7.83 -16.62
C GLN A 3 -7.17 -7.24 -16.00
N ARG A 4 -6.16 -6.95 -16.82
CA ARG A 4 -4.97 -6.24 -16.35
C ARG A 4 -5.41 -4.85 -15.91
N ASP A 5 -5.03 -4.46 -14.70
CA ASP A 5 -5.28 -3.13 -14.18
C ASP A 5 -4.35 -2.12 -14.86
N THR A 6 -4.72 -1.72 -16.08
CA THR A 6 -3.90 -0.88 -16.96
C THR A 6 -3.56 0.45 -16.29
N GLU A 7 -4.52 1.04 -15.58
CA GLU A 7 -4.34 2.34 -14.88
C GLU A 7 -3.27 2.27 -13.80
N PHE A 8 -3.23 1.16 -13.04
CA PHE A 8 -2.22 0.95 -12.02
C PHE A 8 -0.82 0.83 -12.63
N ILE A 9 -0.69 0.02 -13.68
CA ILE A 9 0.57 -0.19 -14.39
C ILE A 9 1.04 1.11 -15.04
N ASP A 10 0.14 1.85 -15.70
CA ASP A 10 0.44 3.14 -16.31
C ASP A 10 0.90 4.15 -15.25
N GLY A 11 0.30 4.15 -14.07
CA GLY A 11 0.72 4.98 -12.93
C GLY A 11 2.15 4.69 -12.48
N ILE A 12 2.55 3.41 -12.40
CA ILE A 12 3.92 2.99 -12.06
C ILE A 12 4.91 3.52 -13.10
N TYR A 13 4.61 3.30 -14.39
CA TYR A 13 5.47 3.74 -15.48
C TYR A 13 5.59 5.27 -15.56
N PHE A 14 4.46 5.97 -15.48
CA PHE A 14 4.40 7.42 -15.53
C PHE A 14 5.27 8.07 -14.45
N ASN A 15 5.28 7.50 -13.24
CA ASN A 15 6.07 8.01 -12.12
C ASN A 15 7.52 7.46 -12.08
N ASN A 16 7.94 6.69 -13.08
CA ASN A 16 9.25 6.04 -13.15
C ASN A 16 9.60 5.27 -11.85
N LEU A 17 8.60 4.56 -11.33
CA LEU A 17 8.73 3.78 -10.11
C LEU A 17 9.30 2.40 -10.43
N LYS A 18 10.21 1.95 -9.57
CA LYS A 18 10.82 0.63 -9.61
C LYS A 18 10.40 -0.16 -8.38
N GLN A 19 10.08 -1.42 -8.58
CA GLN A 19 9.78 -2.33 -7.48
C GLN A 19 11.05 -2.60 -6.67
N LEU A 20 10.97 -2.38 -5.36
CA LEU A 20 12.06 -2.55 -4.40
C LEU A 20 11.95 -3.88 -3.64
N SER A 21 10.73 -4.37 -3.41
CA SER A 21 10.50 -5.63 -2.69
C SER A 21 10.57 -6.83 -3.63
N GLY A 22 11.04 -7.96 -3.11
CA GLY A 22 10.97 -9.29 -3.73
C GLY A 22 10.55 -10.37 -2.73
N ILE A 23 9.87 -9.97 -1.65
CA ILE A 23 9.59 -10.86 -0.51
C ILE A 23 8.32 -11.64 -0.80
N SER A 24 8.48 -12.96 -0.85
CA SER A 24 7.37 -13.88 -0.93
C SER A 24 6.84 -14.22 0.46
N ASN A 25 5.53 -14.42 0.53
CA ASN A 25 4.85 -14.97 1.69
C ASN A 25 5.12 -16.48 1.85
N THR A 26 4.48 -17.10 2.85
CA THR A 26 4.64 -18.53 3.17
C THR A 26 4.25 -19.46 2.02
N GLN A 27 3.52 -18.98 1.02
CA GLN A 27 3.09 -19.72 -0.17
C GLN A 27 3.93 -19.41 -1.41
N GLY A 28 5.06 -18.71 -1.26
CA GLY A 28 5.93 -18.33 -2.38
C GLY A 28 5.38 -17.19 -3.25
N ARG A 29 4.28 -16.53 -2.83
CA ARG A 29 3.64 -15.44 -3.58
C ARG A 29 4.07 -14.08 -3.06
N GLN A 30 4.28 -13.12 -3.95
CA GLN A 30 4.57 -11.73 -3.58
C GLN A 30 3.28 -10.92 -3.62
N LEU A 31 2.75 -10.57 -2.44
CA LEU A 31 1.56 -9.74 -2.30
C LEU A 31 1.90 -8.29 -1.95
N ASP A 32 3.01 -8.09 -1.22
CA ASP A 32 3.46 -6.76 -0.81
C ASP A 32 4.30 -6.10 -1.91
N LEU A 33 3.74 -5.04 -2.49
CA LEU A 33 4.37 -4.23 -3.52
C LEU A 33 4.95 -2.96 -2.91
N ILE A 34 6.28 -2.85 -2.95
CA ILE A 34 6.98 -1.64 -2.52
C ILE A 34 7.65 -1.03 -3.74
N PHE A 35 7.35 0.24 -4.00
CA PHE A 35 7.89 0.98 -5.13
C PHE A 35 8.68 2.19 -4.64
N GLY A 36 9.80 2.45 -5.30
CA GLY A 36 10.61 3.64 -5.10
C GLY A 36 10.95 4.28 -6.42
N ASN A 37 11.25 5.58 -6.40
CA ASN A 37 11.83 6.23 -7.57
C ASN A 37 13.26 5.71 -7.83
N SER A 38 13.85 6.13 -8.95
CA SER A 38 15.19 5.69 -9.33
C SER A 38 16.28 6.03 -8.30
N ALA A 39 16.14 7.14 -7.55
CA ALA A 39 17.12 7.51 -6.52
C ALA A 39 17.11 6.52 -5.34
N VAL A 40 15.92 6.21 -4.81
CA VAL A 40 15.76 5.23 -3.72
C VAL A 40 16.18 3.82 -4.17
N ALA A 41 15.90 3.46 -5.42
CA ALA A 41 16.32 2.17 -5.98
C ALA A 41 17.85 2.06 -6.14
N LEU A 42 18.55 3.17 -6.40
CA LEU A 42 20.01 3.22 -6.52
C LEU A 42 20.72 3.15 -5.17
N ASP A 43 20.13 3.73 -4.12
CA ASP A 43 20.66 3.71 -2.75
C ASP A 43 20.59 2.33 -2.07
N ARG A 44 20.20 1.28 -2.81
CA ARG A 44 20.09 -0.10 -2.33
C ARG A 44 19.27 -0.22 -1.04
N CYS A 45 18.21 0.56 -0.91
CA CYS A 45 17.26 0.50 0.20
C CYS A 45 16.74 -0.96 0.33
N PRO A 46 17.30 -1.78 1.23
CA PRO A 46 17.02 -3.20 1.20
C PRO A 46 15.67 -3.40 1.88
N VAL A 47 14.75 -4.00 1.14
CA VAL A 47 13.51 -4.50 1.72
C VAL A 47 13.77 -5.93 2.17
N LEU A 48 13.73 -6.16 3.48
CA LEU A 48 14.02 -7.44 4.12
C LEU A 48 12.80 -7.92 4.90
N ARG A 49 12.74 -9.23 5.19
CA ARG A 49 11.80 -9.73 6.19
C ARG A 49 12.28 -9.27 7.55
N ALA A 50 11.37 -8.77 8.37
CA ALA A 50 11.68 -8.34 9.73
C ALA A 50 12.15 -9.56 10.54
N PRO A 51 13.37 -9.54 11.12
CA PRO A 51 13.89 -10.68 11.87
C PRO A 51 13.17 -10.92 13.19
N LEU A 52 12.51 -9.88 13.72
CA LEU A 52 11.72 -9.94 14.95
C LEU A 52 10.42 -9.15 14.74
N PRO A 53 9.30 -9.81 14.42
CA PRO A 53 8.03 -9.11 14.24
C PRO A 53 7.50 -8.62 15.60
N LEU A 54 6.94 -7.41 15.64
CA LEU A 54 6.37 -6.80 16.86
C LEU A 54 5.00 -7.38 17.25
N VAL A 55 4.39 -8.10 16.32
CA VAL A 55 3.08 -8.76 16.42
C VAL A 55 3.20 -10.15 15.80
N ASP A 56 2.22 -11.01 16.05
CA ASP A 56 2.16 -12.31 15.38
C ASP A 56 2.14 -12.12 13.85
N GLU A 57 2.99 -12.88 13.15
CA GLU A 57 3.21 -12.70 11.71
C GLU A 57 2.02 -13.23 10.90
N ASP A 58 1.53 -12.44 9.95
CA ASP A 58 0.52 -12.87 8.99
C ASP A 58 1.16 -13.77 7.93
N SER A 59 0.58 -14.96 7.74
CA SER A 59 1.01 -15.94 6.73
C SER A 59 0.99 -15.41 5.28
N TYR A 60 0.17 -14.41 4.98
CA TYR A 60 0.02 -13.79 3.66
C TYR A 60 0.87 -12.51 3.51
N HIS A 61 1.08 -11.79 4.61
CA HIS A 61 1.78 -10.50 4.66
C HIS A 61 2.92 -10.57 5.68
N PRO A 62 4.10 -11.08 5.28
CA PRO A 62 5.22 -11.13 6.20
C PRO A 62 5.63 -9.74 6.67
N ALA A 63 6.05 -9.63 7.92
CA ALA A 63 6.59 -8.38 8.42
C ALA A 63 7.85 -8.01 7.62
N ILE A 64 7.92 -6.75 7.19
CA ILE A 64 9.01 -6.22 6.38
C ILE A 64 9.75 -5.11 7.13
N GLU A 65 11.05 -5.06 6.93
CA GLU A 65 11.94 -4.02 7.44
C GLU A 65 12.62 -3.34 6.25
N MET A 66 12.70 -2.01 6.27
CA MET A 66 13.42 -1.22 5.28
C MET A 66 14.05 0.02 5.91
N THR A 67 15.16 0.48 5.34
CA THR A 67 15.86 1.69 5.79
C THR A 67 15.81 2.75 4.69
N ILE A 68 15.08 3.84 4.90
CA ILE A 68 15.04 4.97 3.96
C ILE A 68 16.08 6.00 4.40
N PRO A 69 17.19 6.18 3.66
CA PRO A 69 18.14 7.24 3.99
C PRO A 69 17.48 8.60 3.79
N ILE A 70 17.46 9.40 4.85
CA ILE A 70 17.05 10.81 4.76
C ILE A 70 18.32 11.61 4.57
N THR A 71 18.61 12.00 3.34
CA THR A 71 19.68 12.96 3.06
C THR A 71 19.10 14.36 3.30
N PRO A 72 19.49 15.09 4.37
CA PRO A 72 19.07 16.47 4.52
C PRO A 72 19.71 17.28 3.39
N ASP A 73 18.90 17.78 2.46
CA ASP A 73 19.37 18.72 1.45
C ASP A 73 19.76 20.03 2.16
N PRO A 74 21.03 20.48 2.13
CA PRO A 74 21.45 21.66 2.90
C PRO A 74 20.84 22.97 2.39
N LEU A 75 20.20 23.00 1.22
CA LEU A 75 19.72 24.24 0.63
C LEU A 75 18.39 24.01 -0.09
N VAL A 76 17.47 24.96 0.11
CA VAL A 76 16.08 24.97 -0.36
C VAL A 76 15.15 24.12 0.51
N ARG A 77 14.80 24.63 1.71
CA ARG A 77 13.37 24.62 2.06
C ARG A 77 12.68 25.37 0.91
N PRO A 78 11.88 24.73 0.05
CA PRO A 78 10.98 25.51 -0.78
C PRO A 78 10.19 26.33 0.23
N SER A 79 10.13 27.65 0.06
CA SER A 79 9.19 28.42 0.86
C SER A 79 7.85 27.72 0.80
N LEU A 80 7.14 27.65 1.92
CA LEU A 80 5.77 27.14 2.00
C LEU A 80 4.81 28.04 1.20
N THR A 81 5.12 28.35 -0.07
CA THR A 81 4.14 28.72 -1.06
C THR A 81 3.28 27.48 -1.25
N SER A 82 2.21 27.48 -0.48
CA SER A 82 1.09 26.58 -0.45
C SER A 82 0.61 26.20 -1.86
N VAL A 83 1.28 25.25 -2.50
CA VAL A 83 0.52 24.33 -3.32
C VAL A 83 -0.15 23.42 -2.31
N SER A 84 -1.36 23.81 -1.90
CA SER A 84 -2.26 22.90 -1.21
C SER A 84 -2.32 21.65 -2.07
N ARG A 85 -1.58 20.60 -1.70
CA ARG A 85 -1.90 19.26 -2.15
C ARG A 85 -3.16 18.89 -1.39
N GLU A 86 -4.26 19.52 -1.79
CA GLU A 86 -5.58 19.02 -1.50
C GLU A 86 -5.62 17.65 -2.14
N LEU A 87 -5.35 16.63 -1.33
CA LEU A 87 -5.85 15.30 -1.59
C LEU A 87 -7.32 15.50 -1.95
N ASN A 88 -7.70 15.11 -3.16
CA ASN A 88 -8.99 15.45 -3.74
C ASN A 88 -10.07 14.55 -3.13
N PHE A 89 -10.21 14.61 -1.81
CA PHE A 89 -11.22 13.94 -1.00
C PHE A 89 -12.63 14.46 -1.31
N ARG A 90 -12.76 15.45 -2.20
CA ARG A 90 -14.05 15.95 -2.67
C ARG A 90 -14.91 14.86 -3.34
N LYS A 91 -14.29 13.74 -3.75
CA LYS A 91 -15.00 12.53 -4.22
C LYS A 91 -15.33 11.51 -3.13
N LEU A 92 -14.72 11.61 -1.94
CA LEU A 92 -14.97 10.71 -0.83
C LEU A 92 -16.12 11.28 0.01
N ASP A 93 -17.28 10.63 -0.06
CA ASP A 93 -18.36 10.89 0.89
C ASP A 93 -17.96 10.34 2.27
N ARG A 94 -17.30 11.19 3.05
CA ARG A 94 -16.76 10.85 4.36
C ARG A 94 -17.85 10.47 5.35
N VAL A 95 -19.04 11.06 5.24
CA VAL A 95 -20.18 10.73 6.10
C VAL A 95 -20.70 9.33 5.76
N LYS A 96 -20.86 9.01 4.47
CA LYS A 96 -21.23 7.65 4.04
C LYS A 96 -20.18 6.64 4.48
N PHE A 97 -18.89 6.94 4.31
CA PHE A 97 -17.79 6.06 4.69
C PHE A 97 -17.75 5.80 6.20
N ASP A 98 -17.74 6.84 7.02
CA ASP A 98 -17.70 6.72 8.48
C ASP A 98 -18.91 5.94 9.01
N ARG A 99 -20.09 6.16 8.42
CA ARG A 99 -21.28 5.38 8.74
C ARG A 99 -21.11 3.90 8.40
N LEU A 100 -20.67 3.59 7.18
CA LEU A 100 -20.47 2.22 6.73
C LEU A 100 -19.46 1.47 7.61
N ILE A 101 -18.37 2.12 8.00
CA ILE A 101 -17.35 1.51 8.86
C ILE A 101 -17.88 1.25 10.27
N ASN A 102 -18.61 2.20 10.85
CA ASN A 102 -19.05 2.08 12.25
C ASN A 102 -20.32 1.23 12.44
N GLU A 103 -21.22 1.19 11.44
CA GLU A 103 -22.53 0.55 11.59
C GLU A 103 -22.61 -0.86 10.97
N ASN A 104 -21.70 -1.24 10.07
CA ASN A 104 -21.67 -2.61 9.54
C ASN A 104 -20.98 -3.56 10.52
N ASP A 105 -21.58 -4.72 10.71
CA ASP A 105 -20.91 -5.84 11.35
C ASP A 105 -19.90 -6.46 10.38
N TRP A 106 -18.62 -6.27 10.65
CA TRP A 106 -17.52 -6.79 9.83
C TRP A 106 -17.12 -8.24 10.15
N SER A 107 -17.80 -8.90 11.10
CA SER A 107 -17.50 -10.28 11.51
C SER A 107 -17.57 -11.29 10.34
N PHE A 108 -18.37 -11.00 9.31
CA PHE A 108 -18.45 -11.84 8.10
C PHE A 108 -17.12 -11.91 7.32
N LEU A 109 -16.22 -10.95 7.49
CA LEU A 109 -14.90 -10.98 6.84
C LEU A 109 -14.00 -12.06 7.47
N VAL A 110 -14.16 -12.32 8.76
CA VAL A 110 -13.39 -13.33 9.52
C VAL A 110 -13.73 -14.75 9.07
N SER A 111 -14.95 -14.98 8.58
CA SER A 111 -15.44 -16.29 8.12
C SER A 111 -15.20 -16.55 6.63
N CYS A 112 -14.53 -15.65 5.91
CA CYS A 112 -14.29 -15.83 4.49
C CYS A 112 -13.18 -16.87 4.23
N PRO A 113 -13.39 -17.84 3.31
CA PRO A 113 -12.44 -18.91 3.06
C PRO A 113 -11.18 -18.45 2.30
N THR A 114 -11.24 -17.31 1.62
CA THR A 114 -10.11 -16.71 0.91
C THR A 114 -10.16 -15.19 0.98
N ILE A 115 -9.01 -14.55 0.77
CA ILE A 115 -8.90 -13.09 0.72
C ILE A 115 -9.70 -12.48 -0.44
N ASP A 116 -9.73 -13.14 -1.60
CA ASP A 116 -10.50 -12.66 -2.76
C ASP A 116 -12.00 -12.60 -2.45
N VAL A 117 -12.52 -13.57 -1.68
CA VAL A 117 -13.91 -13.59 -1.21
C VAL A 117 -14.14 -12.49 -0.18
N ALA A 118 -13.19 -12.26 0.74
CA ALA A 118 -13.28 -11.19 1.72
C ALA A 118 -13.31 -9.80 1.05
N VAL A 119 -12.42 -9.56 0.09
CA VAL A 119 -12.35 -8.31 -0.70
C VAL A 119 -13.63 -8.12 -1.52
N THR A 120 -14.14 -9.18 -2.16
CA THR A 120 -15.39 -9.10 -2.92
C THR A 120 -16.57 -8.71 -2.01
N LYS A 121 -16.69 -9.34 -0.84
CA LYS A 121 -17.76 -9.03 0.11
C LYS A 121 -17.61 -7.62 0.70
N PHE A 122 -16.41 -7.20 1.07
CA PHE A 122 -16.14 -5.84 1.53
C PHE A 122 -16.55 -4.80 0.47
N THR A 123 -16.14 -5.01 -0.78
CA THR A 123 -16.47 -4.12 -1.88
C THR A 123 -17.98 -4.01 -2.07
N SER A 124 -18.71 -5.13 -2.01
CA SER A 124 -20.18 -5.15 -2.15
C SER A 124 -20.94 -4.33 -1.09
N VAL A 125 -20.35 -4.13 0.09
CA VAL A 125 -20.96 -3.34 1.18
C VAL A 125 -20.60 -1.86 1.07
N THR A 126 -19.48 -1.54 0.42
CA THR A 126 -18.89 -0.18 0.43
C THR A 126 -19.18 0.64 -0.83
N THR A 127 -19.52 0.01 -1.95
CA THR A 127 -20.02 0.66 -3.17
C THR A 127 -21.54 0.79 -3.14
#